data_AF-A0A0C3CXF8-F1
#
_entry.id   AF-A0A0C3CXF8-F1
#
_cell.length_a   1.000
_cell.length_b   1.000
_cell.length_c   1.000
_cell.angle_alpha   90.00
_cell.angle_beta   90.00
_cell.angle_gamma   90.00
#
_symmetry.space_group_name_H-M   'P 1'
#
loop_
_entity.id
_entity.type
_entity.pdbx_description
1 polymer ?
#
loop_
_entity_poly.entity_id
_entity_poly.type
_entity_poly.pdbx_seq_one_letter_code
_entity_poly.pdbx_strand_id
1 'polypeptide(L)'
;KGILPPIAWDADDHALVWKLIAEVTKPANLKVLCGKSTKQENTSGETKASVFRRIGSVLLPELYIIDATATGDRIKSRYEGLAKVYKQHAKRL
;
A
#
# COMPACT_ATOMS: atom_id res chain seq x y z
N LYS A 1 1.58 1.45 22.79
CA LYS A 1 1.07 1.61 21.41
C LYS A 1 0.34 2.94 21.34
N GLY A 2 0.83 3.91 20.58
CA GLY A 2 0.19 5.24 20.50
C GLY A 2 -1.08 5.18 19.66
N ILE A 3 -2.10 5.97 20.01
CA ILE A 3 -3.27 6.15 19.15
C ILE A 3 -2.83 6.97 17.94
N LEU A 4 -2.79 6.36 16.76
CA LEU A 4 -2.49 7.08 15.53
C LEU A 4 -3.68 7.94 15.10
N PRO A 5 -3.49 9.21 14.73
CA PRO A 5 -4.57 10.08 14.23
C PRO A 5 -5.20 9.52 12.95
N PRO A 6 -6.46 9.84 12.63
CA PRO A 6 -7.10 9.41 11.39
C PRO A 6 -6.34 9.94 10.16
N ILE A 7 -6.43 9.21 9.04
CA ILE A 7 -5.81 9.60 7.77
C ILE A 7 -6.92 10.13 6.86
N ALA A 8 -6.78 11.36 6.39
CA ALA A 8 -7.70 11.97 5.42
C ALA A 8 -7.36 11.48 3.99
N TRP A 9 -7.90 10.32 3.61
CA TRP A 9 -7.67 9.71 2.29
C TRP A 9 -8.39 10.41 1.14
N ASP A 10 -9.35 11.27 1.47
CA ASP A 10 -10.25 12.01 0.59
C ASP A 10 -9.90 13.50 0.47
N ALA A 11 -8.94 13.98 1.27
CA ALA A 11 -8.39 15.32 1.12
C ALA A 11 -7.67 15.51 -0.23
N ASP A 12 -7.57 16.77 -0.66
CA ASP A 12 -6.81 17.22 -1.83
C ASP A 12 -7.06 16.37 -3.09
N ASP A 13 -8.33 16.19 -3.45
CA ASP A 13 -8.75 15.38 -4.61
C ASP A 13 -8.13 13.97 -4.61
N HIS A 14 -8.16 13.32 -3.44
CA HIS A 14 -7.59 11.99 -3.24
C HIS A 14 -6.08 11.89 -3.53
N ALA A 15 -5.31 12.98 -3.42
CA ALA A 15 -3.88 12.99 -3.72
C ALA A 15 -3.09 11.87 -3.02
N LEU A 16 -3.43 11.54 -1.77
CA LEU A 16 -2.77 10.48 -1.02
C LEU A 16 -3.08 9.07 -1.58
N VAL A 17 -4.28 8.86 -2.12
CA VAL A 17 -4.65 7.61 -2.81
C VAL A 17 -3.84 7.46 -4.09
N TRP A 18 -3.68 8.54 -4.87
CA TRP A 18 -2.84 8.52 -6.07
C TRP A 18 -1.37 8.24 -5.75
N LYS A 19 -0.83 8.86 -4.70
CA LYS A 19 0.52 8.55 -4.20
C LYS A 19 0.66 7.10 -3.76
N LEU A 20 -0.36 6.54 -3.10
CA LEU A 20 -0.40 5.12 -2.75
C LEU A 20 -0.32 4.23 -3.99
N ILE A 21 -1.14 4.50 -5.01
CA ILE A 21 -1.11 3.75 -6.27
C ILE A 21 0.29 3.82 -6.90
N ALA A 22 0.89 5.02 -6.97
CA ALA A 22 2.23 5.20 -7.52
C ALA A 22 3.27 4.35 -6.75
N GLU A 23 3.26 4.36 -5.42
CA GLU A 23 4.17 3.53 -4.60
C GLU A 23 3.96 2.04 -4.84
N VAL A 24 2.71 1.57 -4.89
CA VAL A 24 2.37 0.15 -5.11
C VAL A 24 2.86 -0.32 -6.48
N THR A 25 2.83 0.55 -7.50
CA THR A 25 3.26 0.22 -8.87
C THR A 25 4.78 0.22 -9.06
N LYS A 26 5.57 0.70 -8.09
CA LYS A 26 7.03 0.61 -8.18
C LYS A 26 7.47 -0.86 -8.31
N PRO A 27 8.39 -1.21 -9.22
CA PRO A 27 8.76 -2.61 -9.47
C PRO A 27 9.11 -3.42 -8.22
N ALA A 28 9.84 -2.79 -7.28
CA ALA A 28 10.22 -3.43 -6.02
C ALA A 28 9.03 -3.80 -5.13
N ASN A 29 7.96 -3.00 -5.12
CA ASN A 29 6.75 -3.25 -4.33
C ASN A 29 5.79 -4.16 -5.10
N LEU A 30 5.55 -3.86 -6.37
CA LEU A 30 4.59 -4.55 -7.22
C LEU A 30 4.85 -6.06 -7.27
N LYS A 31 6.11 -6.45 -7.45
CA LYS A 31 6.54 -7.85 -7.52
C LYS A 31 6.17 -8.65 -6.26
N VAL A 32 6.25 -8.03 -5.09
CA VAL A 32 5.93 -8.67 -3.81
C VAL A 32 4.43 -8.67 -3.57
N LEU A 33 3.74 -7.59 -3.93
CA LEU A 33 2.31 -7.42 -3.67
C LEU A 33 1.42 -8.22 -4.63
N CYS A 34 1.77 -8.24 -5.91
CA CYS A 34 1.01 -8.87 -6.99
C CYS A 34 1.65 -10.16 -7.51
N GLY A 35 2.86 -10.49 -7.05
CA GLY A 35 3.60 -11.66 -7.53
C GLY A 35 4.43 -11.35 -8.78
N LYS A 36 4.96 -12.42 -9.38
CA LYS A 36 5.87 -12.34 -10.52
C LYS A 36 5.10 -11.90 -11.77
N SER A 37 5.67 -10.96 -12.52
CA SER A 37 5.13 -10.54 -13.82
C SER A 37 5.59 -11.48 -14.95
N THR A 38 6.74 -12.16 -14.78
CA THR A 38 7.27 -13.12 -15.74
C THR A 38 7.72 -14.41 -15.07
N LYS A 39 7.78 -15.52 -15.81
CA LYS A 39 8.22 -16.83 -15.30
C LYS A 39 9.67 -16.84 -14.81
N GLN A 40 10.52 -15.93 -15.30
CA GLN A 40 11.95 -15.86 -15.00
C GLN A 40 12.26 -15.05 -13.73
N GLU A 41 11.28 -14.34 -13.16
CA GLU A 41 11.52 -13.58 -11.95
C GLU A 41 11.70 -14.49 -10.73
N ASN A 42 12.72 -14.24 -9.91
CA ASN A 42 12.87 -14.93 -8.63
C ASN A 42 11.84 -14.45 -7.61
N THR A 43 11.37 -15.33 -6.74
CA THR A 43 10.46 -14.97 -5.64
C THR A 43 11.22 -14.10 -4.65
N SER A 44 10.65 -12.97 -4.25
CA SER A 44 11.29 -12.14 -3.21
C SER A 44 11.19 -12.86 -1.86
N GLY A 45 12.26 -12.82 -1.06
CA GLY A 45 12.20 -13.19 0.36
C GLY A 45 11.48 -12.13 1.23
N GLU A 46 11.13 -11.00 0.63
CA GLU A 46 10.41 -9.90 1.29
C GLU A 46 8.94 -10.24 1.50
N THR A 47 8.39 -9.85 2.65
CA THR A 47 6.97 -10.04 2.97
C THR A 47 6.12 -8.87 2.49
N LYS A 48 4.83 -9.10 2.23
CA LYS A 48 3.90 -7.98 1.96
C LYS A 48 3.83 -6.99 3.13
N ALA A 49 3.95 -7.47 4.36
CA ALA A 49 3.95 -6.62 5.55
C ALA A 49 5.12 -5.64 5.57
N SER A 50 6.34 -6.08 5.23
CA SER A 50 7.51 -5.19 5.12
C SER A 50 7.34 -4.17 4.00
N VAL A 51 6.73 -4.55 2.87
CA VAL A 51 6.41 -3.60 1.78
C VAL A 51 5.44 -2.53 2.25
N PHE A 52 4.33 -2.89 2.90
CA PHE A 52 3.37 -1.89 3.38
C PHE A 52 3.95 -0.98 4.46
N ARG A 53 4.87 -1.48 5.30
CA ARG A 53 5.64 -0.63 6.23
C ARG A 53 6.54 0.35 5.47
N ARG A 54 7.28 -0.10 4.45
CA ARG A 54 8.11 0.77 3.60
C ARG A 54 7.27 1.84 2.88
N ILE A 55 6.11 1.49 2.36
CA ILE A 55 5.21 2.47 1.75
C ILE A 55 4.70 3.45 2.81
N GLY A 56 4.37 2.96 4.00
CA GLY A 56 3.97 3.78 5.15
C GLY A 56 5.03 4.79 5.56
N SER A 57 6.32 4.42 5.56
CA SER A 57 7.41 5.35 5.90
C SER A 57 7.60 6.46 4.86
N VAL A 58 7.21 6.22 3.60
CA VAL A 58 7.30 7.22 2.52
C VAL A 58 6.10 8.16 2.55
N LEU A 59 4.90 7.61 2.71
CA LEU A 59 3.65 8.40 2.57
C LEU A 59 3.23 9.09 3.86
N LEU A 60 3.52 8.47 5.01
CA LEU A 60 3.06 8.90 6.32
C LEU A 60 4.21 8.83 7.33
N PRO A 61 5.33 9.53 7.09
CA PRO A 61 6.54 9.42 7.92
C PRO A 61 6.26 9.75 9.40
N GLU A 62 5.40 10.74 9.66
CA GLU A 62 5.01 11.13 11.02
C GLU A 62 4.29 10.00 11.77
N LEU A 63 3.37 9.31 11.10
CA LEU A 63 2.66 8.18 11.72
C LEU A 63 3.56 6.96 11.86
N TYR A 64 4.46 6.77 10.90
CA TYR A 64 5.42 5.68 10.91
C TYR A 64 6.38 5.77 12.10
N ILE A 65 6.82 6.98 12.46
CA ILE A 65 7.65 7.24 13.65
C ILE A 65 6.92 6.84 14.93
N ILE A 66 5.60 7.06 15.01
CA ILE A 66 4.79 6.72 16.19
C ILE A 66 4.56 5.20 16.27
N ASP A 67 4.11 4.59 15.17
CA ASP A 67 3.89 3.14 15.08
C ASP A 67 3.99 2.67 13.63
N ALA A 68 5.17 2.16 13.27
CA ALA A 68 5.46 1.62 11.95
C ALA A 68 4.53 0.47 11.55
N THR A 69 4.16 -0.39 12.51
CA THR A 69 3.32 -1.57 12.22
C THR A 69 1.88 -1.14 11.96
N ALA A 70 1.30 -0.33 12.85
CA ALA A 70 -0.06 0.17 12.66
C ALA A 70 -0.18 1.07 11.43
N THR A 71 0.85 1.84 11.09
CA THR A 71 0.90 2.61 9.84
C THR A 71 0.88 1.69 8.62
N GLY A 72 1.71 0.63 8.62
CA GLY A 72 1.71 -0.39 7.56
C GLY A 72 0.35 -1.09 7.41
N ASP A 73 -0.32 -1.42 8.52
CA ASP A 73 -1.65 -2.05 8.50
C ASP A 73 -2.72 -1.12 7.89
N ARG A 74 -2.63 0.19 8.13
CA ARG A 74 -3.52 1.19 7.52
C ARG A 74 -3.29 1.34 6.02
N ILE A 75 -2.03 1.35 5.57
CA ILE A 75 -1.69 1.30 4.14
C ILE A 75 -2.27 0.03 3.50
N LYS A 76 -2.04 -1.14 4.12
CA LYS A 76 -2.56 -2.42 3.65
C LYS A 76 -4.08 -2.39 3.50
N SER A 77 -4.79 -1.94 4.53
CA SER A 77 -6.25 -1.88 4.56
C SER A 77 -6.81 -1.01 3.43
N ARG A 78 -6.18 0.15 3.17
CA ARG A 78 -6.57 1.02 2.06
C ARG A 78 -6.32 0.37 0.70
N TYR A 79 -5.14 -0.24 0.52
CA TYR A 79 -4.80 -0.98 -0.70
C TYR A 79 -5.80 -2.13 -0.99
N GLU A 80 -6.13 -2.93 0.01
CA GLU A 80 -7.08 -4.05 -0.13
C GLU A 80 -8.49 -3.56 -0.49
N GLY A 81 -8.92 -2.44 0.09
CA GLY A 81 -10.17 -1.76 -0.25
C GLY A 81 -10.22 -1.33 -1.72
N LEU A 82 -9.16 -0.64 -2.19
CA LEU A 82 -9.03 -0.22 -3.59
C LEU A 82 -9.03 -1.41 -4.55
N ALA A 83 -8.24 -2.45 -4.24
CA ALA A 83 -8.15 -3.65 -5.06
C ALA A 83 -9.51 -4.38 -5.15
N LYS A 84 -10.28 -4.43 -4.05
CA LYS A 84 -11.62 -5.01 -4.03
C LYS A 84 -12.58 -4.24 -4.94
N VAL A 85 -12.62 -2.91 -4.80
CA VAL A 85 -13.50 -2.04 -5.61
C VAL A 85 -13.12 -2.14 -7.09
N TYR A 86 -11.85 -2.04 -7.43
CA TYR A 86 -11.38 -2.17 -8.81
C TYR A 86 -11.77 -3.52 -9.43
N LYS A 87 -11.58 -4.63 -8.72
CA LYS A 87 -12.01 -5.96 -9.20
C LYS A 87 -13.52 -6.05 -9.44
N GLN A 88 -14.33 -5.36 -8.65
CA GLN A 88 -15.78 -5.32 -8.86
C GLN A 88 -16.14 -4.54 -10.14
N HIS A 89 -15.48 -3.42 -10.40
CA HIS A 89 -15.68 -2.64 -11.62
C HIS A 89 -15.16 -3.38 -12.86
N ALA A 90 -13.99 -4.00 -12.79
CA ALA A 90 -13.40 -4.74 -13.90
C ALA A 90 -14.24 -5.93 -14.39
N LYS A 91 -15.06 -6.54 -13.52
CA LYS A 91 -16.02 -7.59 -13.92
C LYS A 91 -17.19 -7.09 -14.77
N ARG A 92 -17.41 -5.78 -14.81
CA ARG A 92 -18.49 -5.15 -15.57
C ARG A 92 -18.02 -4.62 -16.93
N LEU A 93 -16.73 -4.79 -17.24
CA LEU A 93 -16.11 -4.55 -18.54
C LEU A 93 -16.09 -5.86 -19.33
#